data_AF-A0A7W0JKZ2-F1
#
_entry.id   AF-A0A7W0JKZ2-F1
#
_cell.length_a   1.000
_cell.length_b   1.000
_cell.length_c   1.000
_cell.angle_alpha   90.00
_cell.angle_beta   90.00
_cell.angle_gamma   90.00
#
_symmetry.space_group_name_H-M   'P 1'
#
loop_
_entity.id
_entity.type
_entity.pdbx_description
1 polymer ?
#
loop_
_entity_poly.entity_id
_entity_poly.type
_entity_poly.pdbx_seq_one_letter_code
_entity_poly.pdbx_strand_id
1 'polypeptide(L)' 'MVSDADAVAAAMIAAGARVIFPVSDQSYGYRQGRLEDPFGFQWMLSQDIEELTAEQTQARLDADLG' A
#
# COMPACT_ATOMS: atom_id res chain seq x y z
N MET A 1 -4.02 -2.05 9.34
CA MET A 1 -4.74 -1.43 8.21
C MET A 1 -5.16 -0.02 8.58
N VAL A 2 -5.39 0.82 7.59
CA VAL A 2 -5.93 2.17 7.71
C VAL A 2 -7.18 2.30 6.84
N SER A 3 -8.09 3.21 7.20
CA SER A 3 -9.31 3.44 6.42
C SER A 3 -9.06 4.21 5.12
N ASP A 4 -8.01 5.03 5.08
CA ASP A 4 -7.61 5.82 3.94
C ASP A 4 -6.08 5.90 3.87
N ALA A 5 -5.47 5.14 2.96
CA ALA A 5 -4.02 5.08 2.81
C ALA A 5 -3.44 6.38 2.24
N ASP A 6 -4.18 7.09 1.39
CA ASP A 6 -3.72 8.34 0.79
C ASP A 6 -3.70 9.47 1.82
N ALA A 7 -4.76 9.58 2.63
CA ALA A 7 -4.83 10.58 3.68
C ALA A 7 -3.71 10.40 4.72
N VAL A 8 -3.42 9.15 5.11
CA VAL A 8 -2.32 8.85 6.03
C VAL A 8 -0.96 9.14 5.39
N ALA A 9 -0.75 8.73 4.13
CA ALA A 9 0.50 9.03 3.42
C ALA A 9 0.72 10.55 3.28
N ALA A 10 -0.31 11.32 2.94
CA ALA A 10 -0.24 12.77 2.85
C ALA A 10 0.14 13.41 4.21
N ALA A 11 -0.46 12.93 5.31
CA ALA A 11 -0.12 13.41 6.65
C ALA A 11 1.33 13.06 7.04
N MET A 12 1.80 11.87 6.72
CA MET A 12 3.18 11.45 6.96
C MET A 12 4.17 12.29 6.15
N ILE A 13 3.90 12.53 4.86
CA ILE A 13 4.74 13.36 3.99
C ILE A 13 4.79 14.80 4.53
N ALA A 14 3.64 15.36 4.95
CA ALA A 14 3.60 16.68 5.58
C ALA A 14 4.41 16.75 6.89
N ALA A 15 4.56 15.64 7.60
CA ALA A 15 5.40 15.50 8.79
C ALA A 15 6.88 15.19 8.48
N GLY A 16 7.28 15.15 7.21
CA GLY A 16 8.67 14.94 6.77
C GLY A 16 9.02 13.51 6.39
N ALA A 17 8.05 12.60 6.29
CA ALA A 17 8.31 11.26 5.76
C ALA A 17 8.61 11.29 4.25
N ARG A 18 9.42 10.34 3.79
CA ARG A 18 9.69 10.11 2.36
C ARG A 18 8.96 8.87 1.86
N VAL A 19 8.52 8.91 0.60
CA VAL A 19 7.94 7.75 -0.08
C VAL A 19 9.05 6.78 -0.49
N ILE A 20 8.97 5.54 -0.02
CA ILE A 20 9.88 4.43 -0.42
C ILE A 20 9.23 3.61 -1.53
N PHE A 21 7.93 3.31 -1.37
CA PHE A 21 7.11 2.67 -2.37
C PHE A 21 5.79 3.44 -2.46
N PRO A 22 5.39 3.93 -3.64
CA PRO A 22 4.17 4.73 -3.80
C PRO A 22 2.93 4.02 -3.26
N VAL A 23 1.99 4.80 -2.71
CA VAL A 23 0.65 4.28 -2.41
C VAL A 23 -0.07 4.04 -3.73
N SER A 24 -0.38 2.78 -4.03
CA SER A 24 -1.14 2.41 -5.22
C SER A 24 -2.03 1.20 -4.95
N ASP A 25 -3.02 1.02 -5.81
CA ASP A 25 -3.83 -0.19 -5.83
C ASP A 25 -2.96 -1.35 -6.29
N GLN A 26 -3.15 -2.48 -5.63
CA GLN A 26 -2.45 -3.72 -5.88
C GLN A 26 -3.45 -4.74 -6.40
N SER A 27 -3.02 -5.56 -7.37
CA SER A 27 -3.88 -6.56 -8.00
C SER A 27 -4.50 -7.56 -7.03
N TYR A 28 -3.86 -7.76 -5.88
CA TYR A 28 -4.29 -8.61 -4.78
C TYR A 28 -5.23 -7.93 -3.76
N GLY A 29 -5.92 -6.84 -4.14
CA GLY A 29 -7.08 -6.35 -3.39
C GLY A 29 -6.77 -5.35 -2.27
N TYR A 30 -5.58 -4.73 -2.29
CA TYR A 30 -5.21 -3.70 -1.33
C TYR A 30 -4.73 -2.42 -2.01
N ARG A 31 -4.96 -1.28 -1.36
CA ARG A 31 -4.22 -0.05 -1.63
C ARG A 31 -3.08 0.05 -0.62
N GLN A 32 -1.84 -0.03 -1.10
CA GLN A 32 -0.65 -0.13 -0.24
C GLN A 32 0.48 0.79 -0.69
N GLY A 33 1.27 1.25 0.28
CA GLY A 33 2.49 2.01 0.05
C GLY A 33 3.42 1.92 1.26
N ARG A 34 4.69 2.29 1.05
CA ARG A 34 5.71 2.28 2.11
C ARG A 34 6.34 3.65 2.23
N LEU A 35 6.36 4.17 3.45
CA LEU A 35 6.97 5.46 3.76
C LEU A 35 8.02 5.27 4.86
N GLU A 36 9.06 6.09 4.82
CA GLU A 36 10.07 6.17 5.88
C GLU A 36 9.94 7.52 6.58
N ASP A 37 9.79 7.50 7.90
CA ASP A 37 9.70 8.72 8.70
C ASP A 37 11.07 9.38 8.93
N PRO A 38 11.13 10.62 9.47
CA PRO A 38 12.40 11.31 9.72
C PRO A 38 13.36 10.62 10.68
N PHE A 39 12.89 9.63 11.45
CA PHE A 39 13.71 8.86 12.37
C PHE A 39 14.26 7.58 11.73
N GLY A 40 13.90 7.31 10.47
CA GLY A 40 14.35 6.16 9.70
C GLY A 40 13.45 4.93 9.84
N PHE A 41 12.29 5.01 10.51
CA PHE A 41 11.37 3.88 10.59
C PHE A 41 10.55 3.76 9.31
N GLN A 42 10.46 2.55 8.78
CA GLN A 42 9.64 2.25 7.62
C GLN A 42 8.28 1.70 8.03
N TRP A 43 7.25 2.32 7.49
CA TRP A 43 5.85 2.00 7.75
C TRP A 43 5.21 1.50 6.47
N MET A 44 4.50 0.38 6.58
CA MET A 44 3.63 -0.12 5.51
C MET A 44 2.20 0.37 5.77
N LEU A 45 1.65 1.11 4.82
CA LEU A 45 0.24 1.47 4.81
C LEU A 45 -0.52 0.42 4.00
N SER A 46 -1.62 -0.06 4.57
CA SER A 46 -2.50 -1.03 3.91
C SER A 46 -3.95 -0.66 4.17
N GLN A 47 -4.70 -0.44 3.09
CA GLN A 47 -6.15 -0.27 3.08
C GLN A 47 -6.75 -1.40 2.23
N ASP A 48 -7.83 -2.00 2.71
CA ASP A 48 -8.57 -2.99 1.93
C ASP A 48 -9.39 -2.27 0.86
N ILE A 49 -9.34 -2.78 -0.38
CA ILE A 49 -10.17 -2.31 -1.49
C ILE A 49 -11.11 -3.41 -2.00
N GLU A 50 -10.67 -4.67 -1.96
CA GLU A 50 -11.44 -5.83 -2.41
C GLU A 50 -11.02 -7.09 -1.64
N GLU A 51 -12.01 -7.89 -1.20
CA GLU A 51 -11.75 -9.20 -0.62
C GLU A 51 -11.65 -10.25 -1.72
N LEU A 52 -10.51 -10.93 -1.82
CA LEU A 52 -10.23 -11.96 -2.82
C LEU A 52 -9.96 -13.30 -2.15
N THR A 53 -10.36 -14.39 -2.80
CA THR A 53 -9.86 -15.71 -2.41
C THR A 53 -8.39 -15.86 -2.79
N ALA A 54 -7.73 -16.87 -2.21
CA ALA A 54 -6.34 -17.19 -2.54
C ALA A 54 -6.18 -17.52 -4.04
N GLU A 55 -7.14 -18.23 -4.63
CA GLU A 55 -7.12 -18.58 -6.05
C GLU A 55 -7.26 -17.35 -6.94
N GLN A 56 -8.16 -16.41 -6.59
CA GLN A 56 -8.32 -15.15 -7.33
C GLN A 56 -7.08 -14.27 -7.23
N THR A 57 -6.47 -14.22 -6.03
CA THR A 57 -5.22 -13.50 -5.79
C THR A 57 -4.10 -14.05 -6.67
N GLN A 58 -3.91 -15.38 -6.68
CA GLN A 58 -2.86 -16.03 -7.49
C GLN A 58 -3.10 -15.79 -8.98
N ALA A 59 -4.32 -15.95 -9.46
CA ALA A 59 -4.65 -15.75 -10.87
C ALA A 59 -4.37 -14.32 -11.35
N ARG A 60 -4.60 -13.31 -10.51
CA ARG A 60 -4.30 -11.90 -10.84
C ARG A 60 -2.80 -11.63 -10.83
N LEU A 61 -2.07 -12.15 -9.84
CA LEU A 61 -0.62 -12.01 -9.77
C LEU A 61 0.08 -12.67 -10.96
N ASP A 62 -0.39 -13.84 -11.40
CA ASP A 62 0.15 -14.51 -12.58
C ASP A 62 -0.09 -13.70 -13.86
N ALA A 63 -1.26 -13.05 -13.97
CA ALA A 63 -1.60 -12.19 -15.10
C ALA A 63 -0.75 -10.90 -15.16
N ASP A 64 -0.32 -10.36 -14.02
CA ASP A 64 0.56 -9.17 -13.95
C ASP A 64 2.01 -9.48 -14.36
N LEU A 65 2.43 -10.75 -14.27
CA LEU A 65 3.79 -11.21 -14.58
C LEU A 65 3.96 -11.68 -16.04
N GLY A 66 2.87 -11.83 -16.79
CA GLY A 66 2.85 -12.28 -18.20
C GLY A 66 2.86 -11.13 -19.21
#